data_AF-A0A7Y3I3K8-F1
#
_entry.id   AF-A0A7Y3I3K8-F1
#
_cell.length_a   1.000
_cell.length_b   1.000
_cell.length_c   1.000
_cell.angle_alpha   90.00
_cell.angle_beta   90.00
_cell.angle_gamma   90.00
#
_symmetry.space_group_name_H-M   'P 1'
#
loop_
_entity.id
_entity.type
_entity.pdbx_description
1 polymer ?
#
loop_
_entity_poly.entity_id
_entity_poly.type
_entity_poly.pdbx_seq_one_letter_code
_entity_poly.pdbx_strand_id
1 'polypeptide(L)'
;MYSELISHPTARNCIVWGNTNGEIEVDVTSISHVHYCNVLGGFIGPGNIDADPLCVDPATGDLRLQAGSPCIDAADAAVVPEDTLDLDRDGDTTEPTPYDADGLPRFVDDRATADTGVGLVDIGAYEFQPSPCDGDVDGSGDVGFSDLLLIIVSWGPCRGCPADLDGDGDVGNIDLITVLAHWGDCPR
;
A
#
# COMPACT_ATOMS: atom_id res chain seq x y z
N MET A 1 15.75 13.14 -9.90
CA MET A 1 17.05 13.10 -9.20
C MET A 1 18.16 13.38 -10.19
N TYR A 2 19.09 14.28 -9.87
CA TYR A 2 20.18 14.68 -10.77
C TYR A 2 21.54 14.41 -10.11
N SER A 3 22.43 13.67 -10.79
CA SER A 3 23.74 13.28 -10.25
C SER A 3 24.87 13.79 -11.14
N GLU A 4 25.70 14.69 -10.60
CA GLU A 4 26.90 15.23 -11.27
C GLU A 4 28.12 15.22 -10.36
N LEU A 5 29.29 15.55 -10.92
CA LEU A 5 30.53 15.81 -10.17
C LEU A 5 30.96 14.65 -9.26
N ILE A 6 30.83 13.39 -9.74
CA ILE A 6 31.21 12.20 -8.97
C ILE A 6 30.35 12.04 -7.71
N SER A 7 29.04 12.23 -7.85
CA SER A 7 28.09 12.02 -6.77
C SER A 7 27.53 10.59 -6.77
N HIS A 8 27.16 10.14 -5.56
CA HIS A 8 26.66 8.79 -5.29
C HIS A 8 25.34 8.78 -4.52
N PRO A 9 24.28 9.47 -5.00
CA PRO A 9 22.99 9.46 -4.31
C PRO A 9 22.36 8.06 -4.32
N THR A 10 21.58 7.79 -3.27
CA THR A 10 20.84 6.55 -3.10
C THR A 10 19.36 6.86 -3.01
N ALA A 11 18.53 6.09 -3.71
CA ALA A 11 17.08 6.10 -3.61
C ALA A 11 16.60 4.67 -3.37
N ARG A 12 15.73 4.49 -2.37
CA ARG A 12 15.12 3.20 -2.03
C ARG A 12 13.67 3.39 -1.66
N ASN A 13 12.81 2.44 -2.01
CA ASN A 13 11.38 2.44 -1.67
C ASN A 13 10.68 3.75 -2.09
N CYS A 14 11.10 4.35 -3.20
CA CYS A 14 10.60 5.63 -3.67
C CYS A 14 9.74 5.48 -4.93
N ILE A 15 8.69 6.28 -5.03
CA ILE A 15 8.00 6.56 -6.30
C ILE A 15 8.64 7.82 -6.90
N VAL A 16 9.20 7.70 -8.10
CA VAL A 16 9.75 8.80 -8.88
C VAL A 16 8.99 8.87 -10.20
N TRP A 17 7.95 9.70 -10.22
CA TRP A 17 6.94 9.68 -11.28
C TRP A 17 6.47 11.08 -11.66
N GLY A 18 6.17 11.28 -12.95
CA GLY A 18 5.52 12.48 -13.45
C GLY A 18 6.37 13.75 -13.45
N ASN A 19 7.71 13.63 -13.37
CA ASN A 19 8.60 14.78 -13.37
C ASN A 19 8.89 15.28 -14.80
N THR A 20 9.11 16.59 -14.93
CA THR A 20 9.59 17.16 -16.20
C THR A 20 11.10 16.95 -16.32
N ASN A 21 11.56 16.62 -17.53
CA ASN A 21 12.98 16.35 -17.87
C ASN A 21 13.51 14.99 -17.42
N GLY A 22 12.64 14.02 -17.15
CA GLY A 22 13.06 12.67 -16.78
C GLY A 22 13.35 12.51 -15.29
N GLU A 23 13.25 11.27 -14.83
CA GLU A 23 13.00 11.03 -13.40
C GLU A 23 14.31 10.93 -12.63
N ILE A 24 15.29 10.30 -13.27
CA ILE A 24 16.65 10.13 -12.76
C ILE A 24 17.61 10.37 -13.92
N GLU A 25 18.48 11.36 -13.73
CA GLU A 25 19.53 11.73 -14.67
C GLU A 25 20.88 11.59 -13.97
N VAL A 26 21.79 10.87 -14.62
CA VAL A 26 23.12 10.55 -14.08
C VAL A 26 24.16 10.92 -15.11
N ASP A 27 25.03 11.87 -14.78
CA ASP A 27 26.19 12.18 -15.59
C ASP A 27 27.16 10.99 -15.64
N VAL A 28 27.97 10.90 -16.70
CA VAL A 28 28.92 9.80 -16.94
C VAL A 28 29.98 9.66 -15.86
N THR A 29 30.15 10.66 -15.00
CA THR A 29 31.09 10.64 -13.88
C THR A 29 30.48 10.19 -12.55
N SER A 30 29.17 10.01 -12.48
CA SER A 30 28.42 9.71 -11.25
C SER A 30 27.79 8.31 -11.28
N ILE A 31 27.34 7.84 -10.11
CA ILE A 31 26.60 6.57 -9.99
C ILE A 31 25.38 6.83 -9.11
N SER A 32 24.20 6.37 -9.51
CA SER A 32 23.02 6.40 -8.66
C SER A 32 22.64 4.98 -8.24
N HIS A 33 22.48 4.78 -6.93
CA HIS A 33 22.03 3.50 -6.37
C HIS A 33 20.52 3.56 -6.16
N VAL A 34 19.75 2.97 -7.07
CA VAL A 34 18.29 3.03 -7.07
C VAL A 34 17.75 1.60 -7.01
N HIS A 35 17.11 1.21 -5.92
CA HIS A 35 16.61 -0.16 -5.70
C HIS A 35 15.21 -0.12 -5.09
N TYR A 36 14.34 -1.08 -5.46
CA TYR A 36 12.96 -1.15 -4.96
C TYR A 36 12.19 0.18 -5.13
N CYS A 37 12.43 0.87 -6.26
CA CYS A 37 11.74 2.10 -6.60
C CYS A 37 10.81 1.89 -7.78
N ASN A 38 9.70 2.63 -7.81
CA ASN A 38 8.89 2.77 -9.01
C ASN A 38 9.34 4.04 -9.75
N VAL A 39 9.96 3.88 -10.93
CA VAL A 39 10.56 4.98 -11.68
C VAL A 39 9.95 5.01 -13.08
N LEU A 40 9.29 6.10 -13.45
CA LEU A 40 8.72 6.26 -14.79
C LEU A 40 9.83 6.20 -15.84
N GLY A 41 9.67 5.32 -16.83
CA GLY A 41 10.68 5.04 -17.86
C GLY A 41 11.77 4.08 -17.43
N GLY A 42 11.69 3.57 -16.20
CA GLY A 42 12.53 2.53 -15.62
C GLY A 42 13.91 3.00 -15.17
N PHE A 43 14.49 2.26 -14.25
CA PHE A 43 15.88 2.45 -13.83
C PHE A 43 16.52 1.11 -13.46
N ILE A 44 17.78 0.91 -13.86
CA ILE A 44 18.47 -0.35 -13.59
C ILE A 44 18.75 -0.53 -12.09
N GLY A 45 18.33 -1.66 -11.54
CA GLY A 45 18.55 -2.02 -10.14
C GLY A 45 17.60 -3.13 -9.68
N PRO A 46 17.95 -3.91 -8.64
CA PRO A 46 17.04 -4.88 -8.03
C PRO A 46 15.74 -4.24 -7.56
N GLY A 47 14.63 -4.94 -7.78
CA GLY A 47 13.30 -4.55 -7.30
C GLY A 47 12.70 -3.31 -7.93
N ASN A 48 13.40 -2.63 -8.85
CA ASN A 48 12.82 -1.47 -9.52
C ASN A 48 11.72 -1.89 -10.49
N ILE A 49 10.65 -1.10 -10.52
CA ILE A 49 9.51 -1.26 -11.42
C ILE A 49 9.28 0.03 -12.21
N ASP A 50 8.56 -0.10 -13.33
CA ASP A 50 8.12 1.01 -14.19
C ASP A 50 6.65 0.74 -14.56
N ALA A 51 5.75 1.14 -13.67
CA ALA A 51 4.33 0.92 -13.83
C ALA A 51 3.54 2.05 -13.13
N ASP A 52 2.35 2.37 -13.62
CA ASP A 52 1.53 3.43 -13.02
C ASP A 52 1.33 3.15 -11.51
N PRO A 53 1.72 4.06 -10.59
CA PRO A 53 1.54 3.87 -9.16
C PRO A 53 0.07 3.80 -8.72
N LEU A 54 -0.88 4.19 -9.57
CA LEU A 54 -2.31 4.23 -9.25
C LEU A 54 -2.61 5.03 -7.97
N CYS A 55 -2.06 6.24 -7.85
CA CYS A 55 -2.39 7.15 -6.75
C CYS A 55 -3.86 7.58 -6.81
N VAL A 56 -4.52 7.80 -5.66
CA VAL A 56 -5.94 8.20 -5.56
C VAL A 56 -6.23 9.49 -6.33
N ASP A 57 -5.48 10.56 -6.07
CA ASP A 57 -5.59 11.82 -6.80
C ASP A 57 -4.25 12.60 -6.78
N PRO A 58 -3.30 12.21 -7.64
CA PRO A 58 -1.98 12.84 -7.67
C PRO A 58 -2.02 14.31 -8.12
N ALA A 59 -3.10 14.75 -8.79
CA ALA A 59 -3.23 16.13 -9.23
C ALA A 59 -3.55 17.08 -8.07
N THR A 60 -4.24 16.59 -7.03
CA THR A 60 -4.53 17.35 -5.81
C THR A 60 -3.57 17.04 -4.66
N GLY A 61 -2.68 16.05 -4.84
CA GLY A 61 -1.65 15.67 -3.88
C GLY A 61 -2.02 14.49 -2.99
N ASP A 62 -3.14 13.81 -3.26
CA ASP A 62 -3.48 12.55 -2.62
C ASP A 62 -2.69 11.41 -3.29
N LEU A 63 -1.52 11.16 -2.73
CA LEU A 63 -0.54 10.19 -3.23
C LEU A 63 -0.71 8.79 -2.61
N ARG A 64 -1.79 8.56 -1.83
CA ARG A 64 -2.13 7.23 -1.33
C ARG A 64 -2.38 6.28 -2.50
N LEU A 65 -2.03 5.01 -2.33
CA LEU A 65 -2.19 4.00 -3.36
C LEU A 65 -3.65 3.53 -3.46
N GLN A 66 -4.10 3.21 -4.66
CA GLN A 66 -5.35 2.48 -4.89
C GLN A 66 -5.10 0.97 -4.88
N ALA A 67 -6.15 0.19 -4.61
CA ALA A 67 -6.12 -1.26 -4.71
C ALA A 67 -5.62 -1.71 -6.10
N GLY A 68 -4.75 -2.72 -6.12
CA GLY A 68 -4.13 -3.24 -7.34
C GLY A 68 -2.96 -2.39 -7.86
N SER A 69 -2.49 -1.40 -7.10
CA SER A 69 -1.24 -0.71 -7.39
C SER A 69 -0.06 -1.68 -7.42
N PRO A 70 0.83 -1.58 -8.43
CA PRO A 70 2.06 -2.39 -8.47
C PRO A 70 3.09 -1.98 -7.41
N CYS A 71 2.84 -0.90 -6.66
CA CYS A 71 3.68 -0.45 -5.56
C CYS A 71 3.35 -1.14 -4.23
N ILE A 72 2.22 -1.84 -4.15
CA ILE A 72 1.79 -2.56 -2.96
C ILE A 72 2.66 -3.80 -2.75
N ASP A 73 3.13 -4.02 -1.51
CA ASP A 73 3.98 -5.15 -1.09
C ASP A 73 5.24 -5.34 -1.97
N ALA A 74 5.77 -4.23 -2.49
CA ALA A 74 6.84 -4.23 -3.49
C ALA A 74 8.17 -3.63 -2.98
N ALA A 75 8.19 -3.06 -1.76
CA ALA A 75 9.38 -2.40 -1.22
C ALA A 75 10.32 -3.35 -0.46
N ASP A 76 11.48 -2.83 -0.05
CA ASP A 76 12.44 -3.53 0.81
C ASP A 76 12.25 -3.10 2.27
N ALA A 77 11.61 -3.94 3.06
CA ALA A 77 11.35 -3.70 4.48
C ALA A 77 12.65 -3.59 5.31
N ALA A 78 13.75 -4.18 4.84
CA ALA A 78 15.02 -4.18 5.57
C ALA A 78 15.74 -2.83 5.55
N VAL A 79 15.27 -1.87 4.74
CA VAL A 79 15.83 -0.51 4.66
C VAL A 79 14.88 0.56 5.18
N VAL A 80 13.76 0.17 5.80
CA VAL A 80 12.93 1.10 6.57
C VAL A 80 13.78 1.67 7.71
N PRO A 81 13.87 3.00 7.87
CA PRO A 81 14.70 3.61 8.91
C PRO A 81 14.30 3.16 10.32
N GLU A 82 15.23 3.22 11.27
CA GLU A 82 14.94 2.95 12.69
C GLU A 82 14.06 4.06 13.30
N ASP A 83 13.20 3.70 14.25
CA ASP A 83 12.37 4.59 15.05
C ASP A 83 13.15 5.35 16.12
N THR A 84 14.14 6.12 15.67
CA THR A 84 15.03 6.89 16.56
C THR A 84 14.32 7.93 17.44
N LEU A 85 13.03 8.20 17.17
CA LEU A 85 12.22 9.18 17.89
C LEU A 85 11.16 8.55 18.81
N ASP A 86 11.08 7.22 18.90
CA ASP A 86 10.09 6.50 19.73
C ASP A 86 8.67 7.01 19.39
N LEU A 87 8.32 6.92 18.10
CA LEU A 87 7.10 7.50 17.54
C LEU A 87 5.84 6.88 18.15
N ASP A 88 5.87 5.58 18.45
CA ASP A 88 4.75 4.86 19.07
C ASP A 88 4.80 4.79 20.61
N ARG A 89 5.95 5.16 21.21
CA ARG A 89 6.17 5.26 22.66
C ARG A 89 6.23 3.93 23.39
N ASP A 90 6.66 2.87 22.72
CA ASP A 90 6.87 1.57 23.34
C ASP A 90 8.26 1.45 24.03
N GLY A 91 9.17 2.37 23.71
CA GLY A 91 10.53 2.46 24.26
C GLY A 91 11.60 1.69 23.48
N ASP A 92 11.26 1.02 22.38
CA ASP A 92 12.20 0.52 21.37
C ASP A 92 12.48 1.63 20.34
N THR A 93 13.75 1.96 20.15
CA THR A 93 14.18 2.99 19.17
C THR A 93 15.05 2.41 18.06
N THR A 94 15.16 1.08 18.05
CA THR A 94 15.98 0.32 17.11
C THR A 94 15.15 -0.52 16.16
N GLU A 95 13.83 -0.59 16.38
CA GLU A 95 12.90 -1.15 15.43
C GLU A 95 12.64 -0.21 14.25
N PRO A 96 12.09 -0.69 13.13
CA PRO A 96 11.74 0.17 12.00
C PRO A 96 10.66 1.21 12.35
N THR A 97 10.69 2.36 11.68
CA THR A 97 9.68 3.43 11.86
C THR A 97 8.26 2.86 11.71
N PRO A 98 7.40 3.01 12.74
CA PRO A 98 6.13 2.28 12.81
C PRO A 98 5.03 2.86 11.92
N TYR A 99 5.15 4.12 11.51
CA TYR A 99 4.08 4.84 10.81
C TYR A 99 4.51 5.38 9.44
N ASP A 100 3.54 5.45 8.53
CA ASP A 100 3.63 6.09 7.22
C ASP A 100 3.39 7.60 7.30
N ALA A 101 3.28 8.26 6.13
CA ALA A 101 3.07 9.70 6.06
C ALA A 101 1.70 10.19 6.58
N ASP A 102 0.68 9.33 6.65
CA ASP A 102 -0.62 9.64 7.25
C ASP A 102 -0.69 9.26 8.74
N GLY A 103 0.37 8.68 9.29
CA GLY A 103 0.39 8.18 10.66
C GLY A 103 -0.27 6.80 10.81
N LEU A 104 -0.48 6.08 9.71
CA LEU A 104 -1.01 4.72 9.68
C LEU A 104 0.15 3.71 9.73
N PRO A 105 -0.06 2.44 10.09
CA PRO A 105 1.03 1.48 10.23
C PRO A 105 1.82 1.30 8.93
N ARG A 106 3.15 1.23 9.07
CA ARG A 106 4.10 1.12 7.96
C ARG A 106 4.27 -0.30 7.40
N PHE A 107 3.73 -1.30 8.11
CA PHE A 107 3.87 -2.71 7.76
C PHE A 107 2.48 -3.34 7.72
N VAL A 108 1.86 -3.34 6.54
CA VAL A 108 0.50 -3.86 6.34
C VAL A 108 0.50 -4.76 5.10
N ASP A 109 0.01 -5.98 5.26
CA ASP A 109 -0.07 -6.99 4.20
C ASP A 109 -1.38 -6.86 3.43
N ASP A 110 -1.32 -6.57 2.12
CA ASP A 110 -2.45 -6.77 1.22
C ASP A 110 -2.40 -8.17 0.62
N ARG A 111 -3.08 -9.11 1.28
CA ARG A 111 -3.15 -10.52 0.84
C ARG A 111 -3.68 -10.72 -0.58
N ALA A 112 -4.37 -9.74 -1.16
CA ALA A 112 -4.85 -9.80 -2.53
C ALA A 112 -3.76 -9.46 -3.56
N THR A 113 -2.69 -8.81 -3.11
CA THR A 113 -1.49 -8.47 -3.87
C THR A 113 -0.39 -9.49 -3.59
N ALA A 114 0.47 -9.74 -4.58
CA ALA A 114 1.59 -10.65 -4.42
C ALA A 114 2.82 -9.89 -3.92
N ASP A 115 3.47 -10.40 -2.88
CA ASP A 115 4.73 -9.86 -2.36
C ASP A 115 5.82 -9.93 -3.44
N THR A 116 6.14 -8.79 -4.04
CA THR A 116 7.21 -8.69 -5.04
C THR A 116 8.48 -8.05 -4.47
N GLY A 117 8.37 -7.43 -3.30
CA GLY A 117 9.45 -6.83 -2.54
C GLY A 117 10.17 -7.82 -1.62
N VAL A 118 10.83 -7.25 -0.60
CA VAL A 118 11.44 -7.96 0.51
C VAL A 118 10.72 -7.53 1.78
N GLY A 119 9.54 -8.10 2.03
CA GLY A 119 8.65 -7.73 3.13
C GLY A 119 7.32 -7.14 2.65
N LEU A 120 6.52 -6.66 3.60
CA LEU A 120 5.11 -6.25 3.47
C LEU A 120 4.98 -4.71 3.46
N VAL A 121 5.90 -4.04 2.78
CA VAL A 121 5.99 -2.58 2.79
C VAL A 121 5.78 -2.10 1.37
N ASP A 122 5.04 -1.01 1.23
CA ASP A 122 4.75 -0.41 -0.05
C ASP A 122 5.86 0.54 -0.50
N ILE A 123 6.04 0.62 -1.82
CA ILE A 123 6.92 1.61 -2.42
C ILE A 123 6.23 2.97 -2.30
N GLY A 124 6.85 3.91 -1.59
CA GLY A 124 6.36 5.28 -1.46
C GLY A 124 6.22 5.74 -0.01
N ALA A 125 5.54 6.87 0.16
CA ALA A 125 5.38 7.52 1.46
C ALA A 125 4.21 6.97 2.28
N TYR A 126 3.25 6.32 1.62
CA TYR A 126 2.01 5.81 2.18
C TYR A 126 1.99 4.30 2.07
N GLU A 127 1.44 3.64 3.08
CA GLU A 127 1.03 2.24 2.97
C GLU A 127 -0.41 2.18 2.47
N PHE A 128 -0.68 1.28 1.55
CA PHE A 128 -2.02 0.89 1.22
C PHE A 128 -2.63 0.24 2.44
N GLN A 129 -3.69 0.87 2.95
CA GLN A 129 -4.53 0.27 3.95
C GLN A 129 -5.61 -0.50 3.19
N PRO A 130 -5.47 -1.82 3.01
CA PRO A 130 -6.58 -2.61 2.49
C PRO A 130 -7.79 -2.26 3.34
N SER A 131 -8.93 -2.07 2.65
CA SER A 131 -10.22 -1.90 3.32
C SER A 131 -10.26 -2.94 4.44
N PRO A 132 -10.48 -2.53 5.71
CA PRO A 132 -10.06 -3.31 6.87
C PRO A 132 -10.51 -4.76 6.78
N CYS A 133 -11.63 -4.98 6.10
CA CYS A 133 -12.18 -6.29 5.86
C CYS A 133 -13.38 -6.04 4.96
N ASP A 134 -13.30 -6.36 3.67
CA ASP A 134 -14.47 -6.21 2.77
C ASP A 134 -15.69 -6.99 3.28
N GLY A 135 -15.49 -7.93 4.22
CA GLY A 135 -16.55 -8.64 4.93
C GLY A 135 -17.00 -8.07 6.28
N ASP A 136 -16.45 -6.98 6.81
CA ASP A 136 -16.88 -6.36 8.09
C ASP A 136 -17.99 -5.35 7.82
N VAL A 137 -19.20 -5.88 7.84
CA VAL A 137 -20.42 -5.17 7.47
C VAL A 137 -20.90 -4.29 8.64
N ASP A 138 -20.56 -4.64 9.88
CA ASP A 138 -20.97 -3.90 11.08
C ASP A 138 -19.92 -2.91 11.63
N GLY A 139 -18.71 -2.92 11.07
CA GLY A 139 -17.60 -2.04 11.42
C GLY A 139 -16.97 -2.40 12.78
N SER A 140 -17.02 -3.66 13.17
CA SER A 140 -16.51 -4.14 14.46
C SER A 140 -14.98 -4.31 14.48
N GLY A 141 -14.34 -4.35 13.32
CA GLY A 141 -12.91 -4.65 13.19
C GLY A 141 -12.60 -6.16 13.20
N ASP A 142 -13.61 -7.01 13.04
CA ASP A 142 -13.48 -8.44 12.72
C ASP A 142 -14.57 -8.89 11.74
N VAL A 143 -14.24 -9.78 10.80
CA VAL A 143 -15.23 -10.45 9.95
C VAL A 143 -15.69 -11.72 10.64
N GLY A 144 -16.90 -11.68 11.18
CA GLY A 144 -17.41 -12.72 12.05
C GLY A 144 -18.86 -13.09 11.78
N PHE A 145 -19.44 -13.71 12.81
CA PHE A 145 -20.83 -14.17 12.75
C PHE A 145 -21.82 -13.00 12.69
N SER A 146 -21.47 -11.84 13.25
CA SER A 146 -22.24 -10.59 13.14
C SER A 146 -22.40 -10.18 11.68
N ASP A 147 -21.32 -10.18 10.91
CA ASP A 147 -21.32 -9.79 9.50
C ASP A 147 -22.06 -10.77 8.62
N LEU A 148 -21.85 -12.06 8.86
CA LEU A 148 -22.61 -13.11 8.19
C LEU A 148 -24.11 -12.96 8.42
N LEU A 149 -24.53 -12.59 9.64
CA LEU A 149 -25.93 -12.32 9.91
C LEU A 149 -26.44 -11.08 9.15
N LEU A 150 -25.61 -10.06 8.96
CA LEU A 150 -25.98 -8.87 8.18
C LEU A 150 -26.17 -9.17 6.69
N ILE A 151 -25.37 -10.08 6.11
CA ILE A 151 -25.59 -10.60 4.75
C ILE A 151 -26.90 -11.38 4.68
N ILE A 152 -27.12 -12.32 5.61
CA ILE A 152 -28.30 -13.19 5.58
C ILE A 152 -29.60 -12.40 5.82
N VAL A 153 -29.58 -11.39 6.69
CA VAL A 153 -30.79 -10.59 7.00
C VAL A 153 -31.15 -9.62 5.89
N SER A 154 -30.15 -9.20 5.09
CA SER A 154 -30.32 -8.21 4.01
C SER A 154 -30.47 -8.84 2.63
N TRP A 155 -30.54 -10.17 2.54
CA TRP A 155 -30.55 -10.93 1.29
C TRP A 155 -31.63 -10.45 0.31
N GLY A 156 -31.21 -10.13 -0.93
CA GLY A 156 -32.04 -9.55 -1.97
C GLY A 156 -31.72 -8.07 -2.24
N PRO A 157 -32.62 -7.32 -2.91
CA PRO A 157 -32.32 -5.97 -3.40
C PRO A 157 -31.96 -4.98 -2.28
N CYS A 158 -30.79 -4.35 -2.40
CA CYS A 158 -30.24 -3.54 -1.32
C CYS A 158 -29.32 -2.42 -1.84
N ARG A 159 -29.86 -1.55 -2.70
CA ARG A 159 -29.11 -0.44 -3.28
C ARG A 159 -28.52 0.50 -2.23
N GLY A 160 -27.20 0.47 -2.07
CA GLY A 160 -26.44 1.37 -1.21
C GLY A 160 -26.56 1.05 0.28
N CYS A 161 -26.87 -0.21 0.62
CA CYS A 161 -26.76 -0.67 2.00
C CYS A 161 -25.37 -1.29 2.24
N PRO A 162 -24.90 -1.35 3.50
CA PRO A 162 -23.58 -1.90 3.82
C PRO A 162 -23.37 -3.38 3.43
N ALA A 163 -24.45 -4.14 3.24
CA ALA A 163 -24.39 -5.56 2.91
C ALA A 163 -24.25 -5.86 1.41
N ASP A 164 -24.36 -4.84 0.54
CA ASP A 164 -24.13 -4.90 -0.92
C ASP A 164 -22.66 -4.53 -1.16
N LEU A 165 -21.80 -5.53 -1.06
CA LEU A 165 -20.35 -5.41 -0.97
C LEU A 165 -19.68 -5.29 -2.35
N ASP A 166 -20.30 -5.83 -3.40
CA ASP A 166 -19.82 -5.67 -4.78
C ASP A 166 -20.51 -4.52 -5.54
N GLY A 167 -21.54 -3.91 -4.94
CA GLY A 167 -22.23 -2.73 -5.44
C GLY A 167 -23.14 -3.02 -6.63
N ASP A 168 -23.54 -4.27 -6.86
CA ASP A 168 -24.42 -4.65 -7.97
C ASP A 168 -25.89 -4.29 -7.73
N GLY A 169 -26.23 -3.91 -6.49
CA GLY A 169 -27.57 -3.50 -6.07
C GLY A 169 -28.39 -4.59 -5.41
N ASP A 170 -27.86 -5.81 -5.25
CA ASP A 170 -28.48 -6.97 -4.61
C ASP A 170 -27.50 -7.64 -3.62
N VAL A 171 -27.94 -7.93 -2.39
CA VAL A 171 -27.18 -8.80 -1.47
C VAL A 171 -27.43 -10.26 -1.85
N GLY A 172 -26.39 -10.95 -2.26
CA GLY A 172 -26.47 -12.30 -2.77
C GLY A 172 -25.25 -13.17 -2.47
N ASN A 173 -25.00 -14.09 -3.39
CA ASN A 173 -23.94 -15.08 -3.23
C ASN A 173 -22.55 -14.48 -3.33
N ILE A 174 -22.37 -13.35 -4.02
CA ILE A 174 -21.06 -12.69 -4.12
C ILE A 174 -20.73 -12.04 -2.78
N ASP A 175 -21.65 -11.30 -2.16
CA ASP A 175 -21.45 -10.69 -0.84
C ASP A 175 -21.24 -11.73 0.26
N LEU A 176 -21.98 -12.84 0.20
CA LEU A 176 -21.76 -13.97 1.10
C LEU A 176 -20.35 -14.56 0.95
N ILE A 177 -19.87 -14.71 -0.29
CA ILE A 177 -18.52 -15.21 -0.53
C ILE A 177 -17.49 -14.21 0.01
N THR A 178 -17.73 -12.90 -0.13
CA THR A 178 -16.84 -11.86 0.42
C THR A 178 -16.67 -11.98 1.93
N VAL A 179 -17.76 -12.14 2.69
CA VAL A 179 -17.69 -12.37 4.16
C VAL A 179 -16.98 -13.68 4.49
N LEU A 180 -17.29 -14.77 3.78
CA LEU A 180 -16.68 -16.07 4.05
C LEU A 180 -15.19 -16.13 3.67
N ALA A 181 -14.76 -15.37 2.67
CA ALA A 181 -13.38 -15.31 2.21
C ALA A 181 -12.47 -14.54 3.17
N HIS A 182 -13.02 -13.58 3.91
CA HIS A 182 -12.27 -12.67 4.78
C HIS A 182 -12.46 -12.93 6.28
N TRP A 183 -12.98 -14.11 6.67
CA TRP A 183 -13.31 -14.46 8.05
C TRP A 183 -12.11 -14.35 9.02
N GLY A 184 -12.31 -13.62 10.13
CA GLY A 184 -11.31 -13.42 11.19
C GLY A 184 -11.09 -11.95 11.51
N ASP A 185 -10.10 -11.69 12.38
CA ASP A 185 -9.72 -10.34 12.77
C ASP A 185 -9.23 -9.53 11.55
N CYS A 186 -9.63 -8.27 11.48
CA CYS A 186 -9.16 -7.35 10.45
C CYS A 186 -7.70 -6.95 10.73
N PRO A 187 -6.82 -6.90 9.70
CA PRO A 187 -5.48 -6.36 9.87
C PRO A 187 -5.56 -4.96 10.48
N ARG A 188 -4.72 -4.68 11.47
CA ARG A 188 -4.58 -3.36 12.08
C ARG A 188 -3.33 -2.69 11.62
#